data_AF-A0A7X8X519-F1
#
_entry.id   AF-A0A7X8X519-F1
#
_cell.length_a   1.000
_cell.length_b   1.000
_cell.length_c   1.000
_cell.angle_alpha   90.00
_cell.angle_beta   90.00
_cell.angle_gamma   90.00
#
_symmetry.space_group_name_H-M   'P 1'
#
loop_
_entity.id
_entity.type
_entity.pdbx_description
1 polymer ?
#
loop_
_entity_poly.entity_id
_entity_poly.type
_entity_poly.pdbx_seq_one_letter_code
_entity_poly.pdbx_strand_id
1 'polypeptide(L)'
;MVTANQIIPEFIRALEKEIEALKAGKGGSVVKVNYGQLLREDAGLFIYLFYLENFLVTVDDAPAEIEVNGQSYKCHIVSVQGMEVQLSVEKNIGTTVGEAKLKTNLWFLLEMLRKKYEEALPHAGTLFQTSEMLFNGKSRIVSTKQNIEYSNEPNPPNESQKAAIDASFCNSLAVIWGPPGTGKTKTIAKAVEAHLRAERRVLLVSHANMAVDEALEDVAEQLKETPYYQDGKLVRLGTCHKPEIKDKFPMVFLDQITAKRGESLNREKNDLLMERDKIEKFLQEFQL
;
A
#
# COMPACT_ATOMS: atom_id res chain seq x y z
N MET A 1 -11.41 -9.98 -31.03
CA MET A 1 -10.81 -9.00 -30.10
C MET A 1 -11.56 -9.16 -28.81
N VAL A 2 -10.87 -9.47 -27.72
CA VAL A 2 -11.52 -9.72 -26.43
C VAL A 2 -11.90 -8.36 -25.83
N THR A 3 -13.17 -8.23 -25.42
CA THR A 3 -13.70 -6.98 -24.83
C THR A 3 -14.06 -7.18 -23.37
N ALA A 4 -13.97 -6.12 -22.57
CA ALA A 4 -14.31 -6.12 -21.16
C ALA A 4 -15.77 -6.56 -20.93
N ASN A 5 -16.69 -6.15 -21.82
CA ASN A 5 -18.09 -6.56 -21.78
C ASN A 5 -18.29 -8.07 -21.94
N GLN A 6 -17.35 -8.78 -22.56
CA GLN A 6 -17.38 -10.24 -22.69
C GLN A 6 -16.71 -10.95 -21.52
N ILE A 7 -15.55 -10.46 -21.07
CA ILE A 7 -14.74 -11.12 -20.03
C ILE A 7 -15.32 -10.91 -18.63
N ILE A 8 -15.80 -9.70 -18.30
CA ILE A 8 -16.22 -9.38 -16.93
C ILE A 8 -17.35 -10.28 -16.44
N PRO A 9 -18.39 -10.59 -17.23
CA PRO A 9 -19.38 -11.59 -16.83
C PRO A 9 -18.78 -12.98 -16.52
N GLU A 10 -17.76 -13.40 -17.26
CA GLU A 10 -17.04 -14.65 -16.98
C GLU A 10 -16.26 -14.57 -15.67
N PHE A 11 -15.60 -13.43 -15.38
CA PHE A 11 -14.90 -13.19 -14.12
C PHE A 11 -15.86 -13.18 -12.93
N ILE A 12 -17.00 -12.51 -13.04
CA ILE A 12 -18.05 -12.51 -12.01
C ILE A 12 -18.48 -13.95 -11.73
N ARG A 13 -18.82 -14.72 -12.78
CA ARG A 13 -19.23 -16.12 -12.63
C ARG A 13 -18.14 -17.01 -12.02
N ALA A 14 -16.88 -16.78 -12.37
CA ALA A 14 -15.75 -17.52 -11.79
C ALA A 14 -15.59 -17.21 -10.30
N LEU A 15 -15.68 -15.92 -9.92
CA LEU A 15 -15.63 -15.47 -8.53
C LEU A 15 -16.81 -16.02 -7.72
N GLU A 16 -18.03 -16.05 -8.28
CA GLU A 16 -19.19 -16.66 -7.63
C GLU A 16 -18.96 -18.12 -7.28
N LYS A 17 -18.47 -18.92 -8.22
CA LYS A 17 -18.16 -20.33 -8.00
C LYS A 17 -17.09 -20.52 -6.91
N GLU A 18 -16.06 -19.69 -6.91
CA GLU A 18 -14.99 -19.75 -5.89
C GLU A 18 -15.54 -19.37 -4.50
N ILE A 19 -16.35 -18.31 -4.42
CA ILE A 19 -17.00 -17.88 -3.17
C ILE A 19 -17.94 -18.98 -2.65
N GLU A 20 -18.75 -19.59 -3.52
CA GLU A 20 -19.65 -20.69 -3.15
C GLU A 20 -18.87 -21.91 -2.65
N ALA A 21 -17.78 -22.28 -3.33
CA ALA A 21 -16.91 -23.37 -2.91
C ALA A 21 -16.28 -23.11 -1.53
N LEU A 22 -15.79 -21.89 -1.29
CA LEU A 22 -15.24 -21.48 0.01
C LEU A 22 -16.30 -21.50 1.11
N LYS A 23 -17.52 -21.02 0.83
CA LYS A 23 -18.64 -21.03 1.78
C LYS A 23 -19.15 -22.44 2.09
N ALA A 24 -19.18 -23.33 1.09
CA ALA A 24 -19.60 -24.72 1.26
C ALA A 24 -18.53 -25.57 1.96
N GLY A 25 -17.26 -25.20 1.85
CA GLY A 25 -16.16 -25.80 2.60
C GLY A 25 -16.04 -25.27 4.04
N LYS A 26 -14.91 -25.57 4.70
CA LYS A 26 -14.52 -24.95 5.99
C LYS A 26 -13.92 -23.55 5.79
N GLY A 27 -14.39 -22.77 4.82
CA GLY A 27 -13.73 -21.55 4.35
C GLY A 27 -13.78 -20.35 5.31
N GLY A 28 -14.46 -20.50 6.46
CA GLY A 28 -14.21 -19.66 7.62
C GLY A 28 -13.36 -20.44 8.61
N SER A 29 -12.05 -20.22 8.64
CA SER A 29 -11.21 -20.83 9.67
C SER A 29 -11.28 -19.99 10.94
N VAL A 30 -11.88 -20.56 11.99
CA VAL A 30 -11.64 -20.11 13.36
C VAL A 30 -10.32 -20.74 13.79
N VAL A 31 -9.27 -19.94 13.80
CA VAL A 31 -7.92 -20.38 14.18
C VAL A 31 -7.63 -19.89 15.60
N LYS A 32 -7.14 -20.80 16.45
CA LYS A 32 -6.61 -20.41 17.75
C LYS A 32 -5.27 -19.72 17.54
N VAL A 33 -5.12 -18.56 18.17
CA VAL A 33 -3.90 -17.79 18.18
C VAL A 33 -3.47 -17.55 19.62
N ASN A 34 -2.18 -17.67 19.88
CA ASN A 34 -1.61 -17.67 21.22
C ASN A 34 -0.53 -16.60 21.35
N TYR A 35 -0.20 -16.24 22.60
CA TYR A 35 0.92 -15.35 22.94
C TYR A 35 0.88 -14.01 22.20
N GLY A 36 -0.30 -13.40 22.15
CA GLY A 36 -0.51 -12.07 21.59
C GLY A 36 0.33 -11.02 22.31
N GLN A 37 1.07 -10.21 21.57
CA GLN A 37 1.82 -9.08 22.09
C GLN A 37 1.55 -7.83 21.27
N LEU A 38 1.30 -6.71 21.95
CA LEU A 38 1.23 -5.41 21.29
C LEU A 38 2.63 -5.03 20.80
N LEU A 39 2.83 -4.96 19.49
CA LEU A 39 4.11 -4.57 18.89
C LEU A 39 4.25 -3.05 18.85
N ARG A 40 3.22 -2.36 18.35
CA ARG A 40 3.24 -0.91 18.11
C ARG A 40 1.84 -0.36 17.94
N GLU A 41 1.73 0.95 18.10
CA GLU A 41 0.57 1.75 17.68
C GLU A 41 0.99 2.58 16.46
N ASP A 42 0.21 2.51 15.37
CA ASP A 42 0.47 3.27 14.15
C ASP A 42 -0.85 3.81 13.59
N ALA A 43 -0.90 5.13 13.35
CA ALA A 43 -2.08 5.83 12.83
C ALA A 43 -3.42 5.53 13.55
N GLY A 44 -3.39 5.31 14.87
CA GLY A 44 -4.58 4.99 15.68
C GLY A 44 -5.02 3.52 15.62
N LEU A 45 -4.21 2.65 15.01
CA LEU A 45 -4.39 1.20 15.01
C LEU A 45 -3.35 0.54 15.94
N PHE A 46 -3.78 -0.45 16.70
CA PHE A 46 -2.93 -1.26 17.56
C PHE A 46 -2.50 -2.53 16.81
N ILE A 47 -1.20 -2.68 16.58
CA ILE A 47 -0.63 -3.82 15.84
C ILE A 47 -0.18 -4.89 16.83
N TYR A 48 -0.80 -6.05 16.76
CA TYR A 48 -0.50 -7.20 17.60
C TYR A 48 0.19 -8.32 16.82
N LEU A 49 1.17 -8.97 17.41
CA LEU A 49 1.74 -10.23 16.93
C LEU A 49 1.12 -11.39 17.70
N PHE A 50 0.65 -12.41 16.99
CA PHE A 50 0.23 -13.67 17.57
C PHE A 50 0.91 -14.86 16.90
N TYR A 51 0.96 -15.98 17.64
CA TYR A 51 1.44 -17.26 17.16
C TYR A 51 0.27 -18.19 16.81
N LEU A 52 0.30 -18.72 15.60
CA LEU A 52 -0.65 -19.68 15.07
C LEU A 52 -0.28 -21.10 15.54
N GLU A 53 -1.29 -21.94 15.78
CA GLU A 53 -1.08 -23.39 15.97
C GLU A 53 -0.91 -24.14 14.66
N ASN A 54 -1.46 -23.61 13.56
CA ASN A 54 -1.37 -24.15 12.21
C ASN A 54 -1.22 -23.02 11.20
N PHE A 55 -0.63 -23.31 10.03
CA PHE A 55 -0.53 -22.33 8.95
C PHE A 55 -1.90 -21.74 8.60
N LEU A 56 -1.95 -20.40 8.52
CA LEU A 56 -3.11 -19.65 8.08
C LEU A 56 -2.93 -19.24 6.63
N VAL A 57 -3.82 -19.72 5.75
CA VAL A 57 -3.85 -19.27 4.35
C VAL A 57 -4.78 -18.08 4.27
N THR A 58 -4.21 -16.89 4.14
CA THR A 58 -4.94 -15.62 3.99
C THR A 58 -4.06 -14.64 3.23
N VAL A 59 -4.63 -13.51 2.83
CA VAL A 59 -3.90 -12.40 2.23
C VAL A 59 -3.77 -11.23 3.20
N ASP A 60 -2.75 -10.42 2.98
CA ASP A 60 -2.56 -9.15 3.69
C ASP A 60 -3.78 -8.24 3.50
N ASP A 61 -4.08 -7.43 4.52
CA ASP A 61 -5.22 -6.54 4.66
C ASP A 61 -6.60 -7.21 4.60
N ALA A 62 -6.67 -8.56 4.65
CA ALA A 62 -7.95 -9.26 4.76
C ALA A 62 -8.62 -8.91 6.11
N PRO A 63 -9.89 -8.49 6.11
CA PRO A 63 -10.60 -8.27 7.36
C PRO A 63 -10.88 -9.59 8.06
N ALA A 64 -10.80 -9.53 9.38
CA ALA A 64 -11.04 -10.63 10.27
C ALA A 64 -11.70 -10.13 11.57
N GLU A 65 -12.15 -11.06 12.39
CA GLU A 65 -12.56 -10.78 13.76
C GLU A 65 -11.69 -11.56 14.72
N ILE A 66 -11.17 -10.88 15.73
CA ILE A 66 -10.46 -11.53 16.84
C ILE A 66 -11.35 -11.52 18.08
N GLU A 67 -11.57 -12.70 18.64
CA GLU A 67 -12.32 -12.88 19.89
C GLU A 67 -11.33 -13.08 21.04
N VAL A 68 -11.35 -12.15 21.99
CA VAL A 68 -10.51 -12.14 23.19
C VAL A 68 -11.42 -12.04 24.42
N ASN A 69 -11.28 -12.98 25.36
CA ASN A 69 -12.07 -13.00 26.60
C ASN A 69 -13.60 -12.87 26.37
N GLY A 70 -14.12 -13.46 25.29
CA GLY A 70 -15.54 -13.43 24.93
C GLY A 70 -16.02 -12.13 24.27
N GLN A 71 -15.15 -11.15 24.04
CA GLN A 71 -15.44 -9.95 23.26
C GLN A 71 -14.84 -10.06 21.86
N SER A 72 -15.62 -9.71 20.84
CA SER A 72 -15.18 -9.69 19.44
C SER A 72 -14.72 -8.30 19.03
N TYR A 73 -13.58 -8.25 18.36
CA TYR A 73 -12.97 -7.03 17.83
C TYR A 73 -12.76 -7.19 16.33
N LYS A 74 -13.19 -6.20 15.56
CA LYS A 74 -12.84 -6.12 14.14
C LYS A 74 -11.35 -5.85 14.01
N CYS A 75 -10.71 -6.57 13.12
CA CYS A 75 -9.29 -6.44 12.85
C CYS A 75 -9.00 -6.65 11.35
N HIS A 76 -7.80 -6.28 10.92
CA HIS A 76 -7.28 -6.67 9.62
C HIS A 76 -6.01 -7.49 9.81
N ILE A 77 -5.80 -8.44 8.92
CA ILE A 77 -4.57 -9.23 8.89
C ILE A 77 -3.50 -8.38 8.24
N VAL A 78 -2.54 -7.93 9.03
CA VAL A 78 -1.44 -7.09 8.56
C VAL A 78 -0.48 -7.94 7.74
N SER A 79 -0.03 -9.08 8.29
CA SER A 79 0.74 -10.09 7.57
C SER A 79 0.64 -11.47 8.22
N VAL A 80 0.92 -12.50 7.42
CA VAL A 80 1.22 -13.85 7.92
C VAL A 80 2.62 -14.26 7.47
N GLN A 81 3.50 -14.59 8.42
CA GLN A 81 4.85 -15.08 8.15
C GLN A 81 5.07 -16.40 8.89
N GLY A 82 5.01 -17.53 8.18
CA GLY A 82 5.14 -18.85 8.78
C GLY A 82 4.01 -19.11 9.80
N MET A 83 4.39 -19.22 11.07
CA MET A 83 3.45 -19.44 12.19
C MET A 83 3.12 -18.15 12.95
N GLU A 84 3.53 -17.01 12.44
CA GLU A 84 3.26 -15.70 13.04
C GLU A 84 2.21 -14.95 12.22
N VAL A 85 1.27 -14.31 12.91
CA VAL A 85 0.28 -13.42 12.30
C VAL A 85 0.30 -12.07 13.00
N GLN A 86 0.41 -11.00 12.21
CA GLN A 86 0.21 -9.64 12.70
C GLN A 86 -1.22 -9.19 12.39
N LEU A 87 -1.88 -8.59 13.37
CA LEU A 87 -3.25 -8.08 13.25
C LEU A 87 -3.29 -6.61 13.63
N SER A 88 -4.03 -5.79 12.88
CA SER A 88 -4.35 -4.41 13.26
C SER A 88 -5.75 -4.37 13.88
N VAL A 89 -5.86 -3.76 15.06
CA VAL A 89 -7.11 -3.64 15.83
C VAL A 89 -7.33 -2.16 16.16
N GLU A 90 -8.55 -1.65 15.97
CA GLU A 90 -8.87 -0.24 16.27
C GLU A 90 -8.91 0.08 17.77
N LYS A 91 -9.00 -0.95 18.62
CA LYS A 91 -9.06 -0.82 20.08
C LYS A 91 -7.90 -1.58 20.73
N ASN A 92 -7.36 -0.99 21.79
CA ASN A 92 -6.37 -1.65 22.62
C ASN A 92 -7.03 -2.81 23.39
N ILE A 93 -6.58 -4.03 23.14
CA ILE A 93 -7.05 -5.28 23.77
C ILE A 93 -6.09 -5.76 24.87
N GLY A 94 -5.22 -4.87 25.37
CA GLY A 94 -4.18 -5.15 26.36
C GLY A 94 -2.77 -5.14 25.74
N THR A 95 -1.75 -5.17 26.59
CA THR A 95 -0.33 -5.30 26.13
C THR A 95 0.02 -6.73 25.75
N THR A 96 -0.64 -7.71 26.37
CA THR A 96 -0.45 -9.15 26.14
C THR A 96 -1.79 -9.87 26.14
N VAL A 97 -1.96 -10.84 25.24
CA VAL A 97 -3.16 -11.67 25.12
C VAL A 97 -2.74 -13.14 25.14
N GLY A 98 -3.21 -13.89 26.14
CA GLY A 98 -2.80 -15.29 26.31
C GLY A 98 -3.28 -16.20 25.16
N GLU A 99 -4.59 -16.27 24.98
CA GLU A 99 -5.26 -17.04 23.93
C GLU A 99 -6.36 -16.17 23.31
N ALA A 100 -6.53 -16.27 21.99
CA ALA A 100 -7.63 -15.67 21.25
C ALA A 100 -8.07 -16.55 20.09
N LYS A 101 -9.26 -16.28 19.56
CA LYS A 101 -9.78 -16.94 18.35
C LYS A 101 -9.84 -15.95 17.21
N LEU A 102 -9.07 -16.21 16.16
CA LEU A 102 -9.10 -15.44 14.92
C LEU A 102 -10.11 -16.07 13.96
N LYS A 103 -11.14 -15.32 13.61
CA LYS A 103 -12.16 -15.69 12.62
C LYS A 103 -11.83 -14.97 11.32
N THR A 104 -11.35 -15.72 10.33
CA THR A 104 -11.09 -15.18 8.99
C THR A 104 -12.27 -15.44 8.06
N ASN A 105 -12.60 -14.46 7.21
CA ASN A 105 -13.52 -14.66 6.11
C ASN A 105 -12.73 -14.76 4.80
N LEU A 106 -12.43 -15.99 4.37
CA LEU A 106 -11.58 -16.23 3.19
C LEU A 106 -12.21 -15.75 1.87
N TRP A 107 -13.54 -15.55 1.82
CA TRP A 107 -14.24 -15.12 0.61
C TRP A 107 -14.55 -13.62 0.57
N PHE A 108 -14.30 -12.87 1.64
CA PHE A 108 -14.66 -11.46 1.73
C PHE A 108 -14.06 -10.62 0.59
N LEU A 109 -12.75 -10.79 0.31
CA LEU A 109 -12.08 -10.03 -0.74
C LEU A 109 -12.56 -10.43 -2.14
N LEU A 110 -12.94 -11.69 -2.32
CA LEU A 110 -13.56 -12.17 -3.57
C LEU A 110 -14.95 -11.55 -3.75
N GLU A 111 -15.74 -11.43 -2.68
CA GLU A 111 -17.03 -10.71 -2.72
C GLU A 111 -16.85 -9.23 -3.05
N MET A 112 -15.86 -8.57 -2.44
CA MET A 112 -15.54 -7.18 -2.78
C MET A 112 -15.11 -7.03 -4.24
N LEU A 113 -14.25 -7.92 -4.74
CA LEU A 113 -13.79 -7.90 -6.12
C LEU A 113 -14.95 -8.15 -7.10
N ARG A 114 -15.82 -9.12 -6.81
CA ARG A 114 -17.03 -9.40 -7.59
C ARG A 114 -17.92 -8.17 -7.65
N LYS A 115 -18.20 -7.55 -6.50
CA LYS A 115 -19.01 -6.33 -6.42
C LYS A 115 -18.41 -5.19 -7.25
N LYS A 116 -17.09 -4.99 -7.22
CA LYS A 116 -16.41 -3.99 -8.07
C LYS A 116 -16.60 -4.28 -9.56
N TYR A 117 -16.58 -5.54 -9.97
CA TYR A 117 -16.86 -5.92 -11.36
C TYR A 117 -18.32 -5.69 -11.75
N GLU A 118 -19.27 -6.03 -10.87
CA GLU A 118 -20.71 -5.78 -11.07
C GLU A 118 -20.99 -4.27 -11.22
N GLU A 119 -20.44 -3.44 -10.33
CA GLU A 119 -20.57 -1.97 -10.35
C GLU A 119 -19.94 -1.36 -11.61
N ALA A 120 -18.83 -1.93 -12.10
CA ALA A 120 -18.12 -1.42 -13.27
C ALA A 120 -18.72 -1.90 -14.61
N LEU A 121 -19.55 -2.94 -14.61
CA LEU A 121 -20.11 -3.58 -15.81
C LEU A 121 -20.84 -2.59 -16.75
N PRO A 122 -21.68 -1.63 -16.27
CA PRO A 122 -22.33 -0.65 -17.14
C PRO A 122 -21.37 0.25 -17.92
N HIS A 123 -20.13 0.37 -17.44
CA HIS A 123 -19.09 1.23 -18.02
C HIS A 123 -17.83 0.44 -18.37
N ALA A 124 -17.96 -0.87 -18.57
CA ALA A 124 -16.80 -1.76 -18.72
C ALA A 124 -15.92 -1.39 -19.94
N GLY A 125 -16.52 -0.99 -21.05
CA GLY A 125 -15.80 -0.60 -22.27
C GLY A 125 -14.95 0.68 -22.13
N THR A 126 -15.17 1.50 -21.10
CA THR A 126 -14.33 2.68 -20.81
C THR A 126 -13.37 2.43 -19.66
N LEU A 127 -13.80 1.75 -18.60
CA LEU A 127 -12.99 1.52 -17.40
C LEU A 127 -11.84 0.53 -17.61
N PHE A 128 -11.99 -0.44 -18.52
CA PHE A 128 -11.02 -1.55 -18.68
C PHE A 128 -10.26 -1.52 -20.00
N GLN A 129 -10.13 -0.35 -20.65
CA GLN A 129 -9.40 -0.23 -21.93
C GLN A 129 -7.96 -0.74 -21.86
N THR A 130 -7.24 -0.47 -20.77
CA THR A 130 -5.88 -1.00 -20.57
C THR A 130 -5.87 -2.52 -20.47
N SER A 131 -6.86 -3.12 -19.80
CA SER A 131 -7.01 -4.58 -19.70
C SER A 131 -7.33 -5.21 -21.05
N GLU A 132 -8.20 -4.58 -21.86
CA GLU A 132 -8.46 -5.02 -23.23
C GLU A 132 -7.19 -4.95 -24.09
N MET A 133 -6.40 -3.88 -23.98
CA MET A 133 -5.12 -3.77 -24.67
C MET A 133 -4.19 -4.93 -24.29
N LEU A 134 -4.09 -5.24 -22.99
CA LEU A 134 -3.28 -6.35 -22.48
C LEU A 134 -3.73 -7.71 -23.05
N PHE A 135 -5.01 -8.06 -22.94
CA PHE A 135 -5.52 -9.36 -23.41
C PHE A 135 -5.45 -9.50 -24.93
N ASN A 136 -5.51 -8.40 -25.67
CA ASN A 136 -5.35 -8.42 -27.12
C ASN A 136 -3.89 -8.31 -27.58
N GLY A 137 -2.91 -8.26 -26.65
CA GLY A 137 -1.49 -8.11 -26.97
C GLY A 137 -1.18 -6.79 -27.69
N LYS A 138 -1.98 -5.75 -27.45
CA LYS A 138 -1.83 -4.44 -28.08
C LYS A 138 -1.12 -3.48 -27.15
N SER A 139 -0.15 -2.78 -27.71
CA SER A 139 0.48 -1.63 -27.06
C SER A 139 0.64 -0.53 -28.10
N ARG A 140 0.48 0.73 -27.68
CA ARG A 140 0.74 1.90 -28.51
C ARG A 140 1.96 2.63 -27.98
N ILE A 141 2.74 3.20 -28.88
CA ILE A 141 3.82 4.09 -28.50
C ILE A 141 3.18 5.40 -28.03
N VAL A 142 3.45 5.78 -26.78
CA VAL A 142 2.95 6.99 -26.12
C VAL A 142 4.00 8.08 -26.12
N SER A 143 5.28 7.72 -26.17
CA SER A 143 6.39 8.67 -26.31
C SER A 143 7.43 8.13 -27.28
N THR A 144 7.78 8.94 -28.27
CA THR A 144 8.85 8.65 -29.25
C THR A 144 10.06 9.58 -29.10
N LYS A 145 9.92 10.68 -28.35
CA LYS A 145 10.88 11.79 -28.31
C LYS A 145 10.98 12.42 -26.93
N GLN A 146 11.64 11.74 -26.00
CA GLN A 146 12.18 12.37 -24.79
C GLN A 146 13.49 11.66 -24.41
N ASN A 147 14.47 12.43 -23.93
CA ASN A 147 15.62 11.86 -23.23
C ASN A 147 15.08 11.22 -21.95
N ILE A 148 15.18 9.90 -21.85
CA ILE A 148 14.77 9.18 -20.65
C ILE A 148 15.86 9.42 -19.60
N GLU A 149 15.54 10.27 -18.63
CA GLU A 149 16.50 10.68 -17.61
C GLU A 149 16.28 9.91 -16.31
N TYR A 150 17.35 9.34 -15.77
CA TYR A 150 17.40 8.74 -14.45
C TYR A 150 18.84 8.71 -13.96
N SER A 151 19.04 8.53 -12.66
CA SER A 151 20.36 8.47 -12.05
C SER A 151 21.05 7.15 -12.42
N ASN A 152 22.28 7.23 -12.91
CA ASN A 152 23.08 6.04 -13.26
C ASN A 152 23.77 5.46 -12.02
N GLU A 153 24.32 6.31 -11.16
CA GLU A 153 25.00 5.90 -9.93
C GLU A 153 24.01 5.65 -8.77
N PRO A 154 24.35 4.78 -7.80
CA PRO A 154 25.57 3.96 -7.72
C PRO A 154 25.50 2.64 -8.51
N ASN A 155 24.34 2.32 -9.10
CA ASN A 155 24.10 1.05 -9.78
C ASN A 155 23.58 1.31 -11.20
N PRO A 156 24.43 1.42 -12.23
CA PRO A 156 23.97 1.66 -13.59
C PRO A 156 23.19 0.45 -14.13
N PRO A 157 22.09 0.66 -14.87
CA PRO A 157 21.33 -0.46 -15.41
C PRO A 157 22.10 -1.15 -16.53
N ASN A 158 22.00 -2.48 -16.61
CA ASN A 158 22.48 -3.24 -17.77
C ASN A 158 21.54 -3.05 -18.98
N GLU A 159 21.91 -3.59 -20.14
CA GLU A 159 21.13 -3.42 -21.38
C GLU A 159 19.70 -3.94 -21.27
N SER A 160 19.47 -5.07 -20.61
CA SER A 160 18.12 -5.62 -20.41
C SER A 160 17.27 -4.72 -19.52
N GLN A 161 17.86 -4.16 -18.45
CA GLN A 161 17.19 -3.22 -17.57
C GLN A 161 16.90 -1.89 -18.26
N LYS A 162 17.83 -1.39 -19.09
CA LYS A 162 17.61 -0.21 -19.95
C LYS A 162 16.43 -0.43 -20.90
N ALA A 163 16.43 -1.55 -21.63
CA ALA A 163 15.33 -1.90 -22.51
C ALA A 163 13.98 -2.00 -21.76
N ALA A 164 13.98 -2.51 -20.52
CA ALA A 164 12.80 -2.55 -19.68
C ALA A 164 12.32 -1.15 -19.27
N ILE A 165 13.23 -0.28 -18.83
CA ILE A 165 12.92 1.12 -18.49
C ILE A 165 12.36 1.84 -19.71
N ASP A 166 13.02 1.74 -20.86
CA ASP A 166 12.61 2.36 -22.12
C ASP A 166 11.23 1.85 -22.57
N ALA A 167 11.01 0.53 -22.49
CA ALA A 167 9.72 -0.06 -22.80
C ALA A 167 8.60 0.48 -21.90
N SER A 168 8.85 0.59 -20.59
CA SER A 168 7.89 1.13 -19.62
C SER A 168 7.59 2.61 -19.82
N PHE A 169 8.54 3.36 -20.40
CA PHE A 169 8.43 4.80 -20.57
C PHE A 169 7.76 5.19 -21.89
N CYS A 170 8.07 4.46 -22.96
CA CYS A 170 7.67 4.78 -24.32
C CYS A 170 6.33 4.14 -24.73
N ASN A 171 5.90 3.06 -24.06
CA ASN A 171 4.70 2.32 -24.44
C ASN A 171 3.55 2.54 -23.45
N SER A 172 2.31 2.45 -23.94
CA SER A 172 1.12 2.50 -23.08
C SER A 172 1.00 1.29 -22.16
N LEU A 173 1.62 0.19 -22.57
CA LEU A 173 1.66 -1.07 -21.85
C LEU A 173 3.01 -1.73 -22.10
N ALA A 174 3.68 -2.12 -21.02
CA ALA A 174 4.91 -2.90 -21.04
C ALA A 174 4.80 -4.04 -20.03
N VAL A 175 5.10 -5.26 -20.47
CA VAL A 175 5.18 -6.45 -19.61
C VAL A 175 6.65 -6.82 -19.50
N ILE A 176 7.21 -6.68 -18.30
CA ILE A 176 8.64 -6.91 -18.05
C ILE A 176 8.79 -8.17 -17.21
N TRP A 177 9.53 -9.14 -17.74
CA TRP A 177 9.82 -10.38 -17.03
C TRP A 177 11.17 -10.27 -16.31
N GLY A 178 11.17 -10.43 -14.97
CA GLY A 178 12.37 -10.34 -14.15
C GLY A 178 12.63 -11.61 -13.34
N PRO A 179 13.55 -12.50 -13.77
CA PRO A 179 13.94 -13.68 -13.00
C PRO A 179 14.46 -13.33 -11.59
N PRO A 180 14.57 -14.30 -10.67
CA PRO A 180 15.19 -14.07 -9.36
C PRO A 180 16.61 -13.48 -9.49
N GLY A 181 16.95 -12.49 -8.66
CA GLY A 181 18.28 -11.88 -8.66
C GLY A 181 18.58 -10.85 -9.75
N THR A 182 17.68 -10.54 -10.68
CA THR A 182 17.96 -9.59 -11.79
C THR A 182 17.80 -8.11 -11.47
N GLY A 183 17.69 -7.75 -10.18
CA GLY A 183 17.54 -6.35 -9.77
C GLY A 183 16.21 -5.72 -10.19
N LYS A 184 15.10 -6.46 -10.07
CA LYS A 184 13.74 -5.98 -10.40
C LYS A 184 13.41 -4.64 -9.72
N THR A 185 13.59 -4.58 -8.41
CA THR A 185 13.28 -3.41 -7.57
C THR A 185 14.14 -2.20 -7.96
N LYS A 186 15.45 -2.40 -8.19
CA LYS A 186 16.35 -1.37 -8.75
C LYS A 186 15.91 -0.87 -10.14
N THR A 187 15.40 -1.76 -10.98
CA THR A 187 14.88 -1.40 -12.31
C THR A 187 13.59 -0.58 -12.18
N ILE A 188 12.71 -0.96 -11.27
CA ILE A 188 11.50 -0.20 -10.92
C ILE A 188 11.89 1.20 -10.44
N ALA A 189 12.87 1.33 -9.53
CA ALA A 189 13.31 2.61 -9.01
C ALA A 189 13.78 3.59 -10.12
N LYS A 190 14.56 3.10 -11.09
CA LYS A 190 14.95 3.88 -12.28
C LYS A 190 13.78 4.22 -13.20
N ALA A 191 12.85 3.29 -13.42
CA ALA A 191 11.65 3.59 -14.21
C ALA A 191 10.77 4.64 -13.52
N VAL A 192 10.59 4.56 -12.21
CA VAL A 192 9.85 5.56 -11.41
C VAL A 192 10.52 6.92 -11.52
N GLU A 193 11.84 7.01 -11.31
CA GLU A 193 12.57 8.26 -11.47
C GLU A 193 12.39 8.86 -12.87
N ALA A 194 12.48 8.05 -13.93
CA ALA A 194 12.29 8.51 -15.30
C ALA A 194 10.90 9.12 -15.52
N HIS A 195 9.84 8.48 -15.03
CA HIS A 195 8.48 9.03 -15.13
C HIS A 195 8.32 10.30 -14.29
N LEU A 196 8.92 10.38 -13.11
CA LEU A 196 8.86 11.58 -12.26
C LEU A 196 9.60 12.78 -12.88
N ARG A 197 10.75 12.56 -13.50
CA ARG A 197 11.50 13.58 -14.25
C ARG A 197 10.75 14.07 -15.49
N ALA A 198 9.90 13.22 -16.06
CA ALA A 198 8.96 13.60 -17.12
C ALA A 198 7.65 14.22 -16.59
N GLU A 199 7.61 14.65 -15.32
CA GLU A 199 6.46 15.25 -14.63
C GLU A 199 5.20 14.36 -14.59
N ARG A 200 5.37 13.05 -14.71
CA ARG A 200 4.27 12.08 -14.64
C ARG A 200 4.03 11.64 -13.20
N ARG A 201 2.79 11.24 -12.94
CA ARG A 201 2.38 10.63 -11.67
C ARG A 201 2.50 9.12 -11.77
N VAL A 202 3.05 8.49 -10.73
CA VAL A 202 3.24 7.05 -10.66
C VAL A 202 2.43 6.48 -9.50
N LEU A 203 1.67 5.42 -9.77
CA LEU A 203 1.03 4.59 -8.77
C LEU A 203 1.73 3.23 -8.76
N LEU A 204 2.46 2.94 -7.70
CA LEU A 204 3.14 1.65 -7.49
C LEU A 204 2.25 0.74 -6.65
N VAL A 205 1.92 -0.44 -7.18
CA VAL A 205 1.03 -1.42 -6.53
C VAL A 205 1.64 -2.82 -6.58
N SER A 206 1.36 -3.62 -5.56
CA SER A 206 1.68 -5.05 -5.50
C SER A 206 0.60 -5.79 -4.71
N HIS A 207 0.60 -7.12 -4.81
CA HIS A 207 -0.31 -7.98 -4.06
C HIS A 207 0.11 -8.21 -2.60
N ALA A 208 1.36 -7.91 -2.26
CA ALA A 208 1.94 -8.13 -0.92
C ALA A 208 2.54 -6.83 -0.38
N ASN A 209 2.27 -6.51 0.89
CA ASN A 209 2.77 -5.27 1.51
C ASN A 209 4.30 -5.22 1.54
N MET A 210 4.96 -6.35 1.82
CA MET A 210 6.42 -6.43 1.80
C MET A 210 7.02 -6.09 0.42
N ALA A 211 6.37 -6.49 -0.67
CA ALA A 211 6.87 -6.21 -2.01
C ALA A 211 6.74 -4.72 -2.38
N VAL A 212 5.72 -4.04 -1.86
CA VAL A 212 5.60 -2.58 -1.97
C VAL A 212 6.71 -1.91 -1.17
N ASP A 213 6.95 -2.37 0.06
CA ASP A 213 7.95 -1.80 0.96
C ASP A 213 9.37 -1.98 0.40
N GLU A 214 9.71 -3.14 -0.16
CA GLU A 214 10.98 -3.39 -0.84
C GLU A 214 11.19 -2.48 -2.06
N ALA A 215 10.18 -2.33 -2.90
CA ALA A 215 10.28 -1.46 -4.07
C ALA A 215 10.35 0.03 -3.65
N LEU A 216 9.61 0.42 -2.62
CA LEU A 216 9.64 1.77 -2.06
C LEU A 216 10.99 2.11 -1.44
N GLU A 217 11.63 1.16 -0.74
CA GLU A 217 12.96 1.34 -0.16
C GLU A 217 13.99 1.68 -1.25
N ASP A 218 14.03 0.91 -2.34
CA ASP A 218 14.91 1.18 -3.48
C ASP A 218 14.59 2.52 -4.19
N VAL A 219 13.30 2.86 -4.33
CA VAL A 219 12.86 4.14 -4.91
C VAL A 219 13.28 5.32 -4.02
N ALA A 220 13.08 5.21 -2.70
CA ALA A 220 13.39 6.26 -1.75
C ALA A 220 14.90 6.49 -1.64
N GLU A 221 15.70 5.42 -1.60
CA GLU A 221 17.16 5.51 -1.61
C GLU A 221 17.67 6.18 -2.89
N GLN A 222 17.13 5.79 -4.05
CA GLN A 222 17.51 6.38 -5.33
C GLN A 222 17.16 7.87 -5.44
N LEU A 223 16.05 8.30 -4.85
CA LEU A 223 15.53 9.66 -4.95
C LEU A 223 15.89 10.54 -3.76
N LYS A 224 16.62 10.04 -2.77
CA LYS A 224 16.87 10.69 -1.47
C LYS A 224 17.41 12.11 -1.59
N GLU A 225 18.34 12.33 -2.52
CA GLU A 225 18.99 13.62 -2.77
C GLU A 225 18.20 14.54 -3.72
N THR A 226 17.01 14.11 -4.14
CA THR A 226 16.17 14.86 -5.10
C THR A 226 15.02 15.59 -4.38
N PRO A 227 14.46 16.66 -4.99
CA PRO A 227 13.26 17.31 -4.47
C PRO A 227 12.05 16.37 -4.37
N TYR A 228 12.00 15.29 -5.16
CA TYR A 228 10.89 14.32 -5.08
C TYR A 228 10.78 13.69 -3.70
N TYR A 229 11.91 13.34 -3.10
CA TYR A 229 11.96 12.82 -1.74
C TYR A 229 11.87 13.93 -0.69
N GLN A 230 12.70 14.98 -0.83
CA GLN A 230 12.83 16.02 0.20
C GLN A 230 11.55 16.81 0.46
N ASP A 231 10.74 17.01 -0.58
CA ASP A 231 9.44 17.67 -0.51
C ASP A 231 8.32 16.72 -0.06
N GLY A 232 8.58 15.42 0.07
CA GLY A 232 7.55 14.42 0.40
C GLY A 232 6.56 14.17 -0.73
N LYS A 233 7.05 14.01 -1.98
CA LYS A 233 6.19 13.68 -3.15
C LYS A 233 5.98 12.18 -3.32
N LEU A 234 6.71 11.37 -2.55
CA LEU A 234 6.51 9.92 -2.45
C LEU A 234 5.62 9.66 -1.24
N VAL A 235 4.53 8.88 -1.41
CA VAL A 235 3.59 8.60 -0.32
C VAL A 235 3.29 7.10 -0.27
N ARG A 236 3.57 6.48 0.87
CA ARG A 236 3.16 5.10 1.20
C ARG A 236 1.78 5.14 1.84
N LEU A 237 0.80 4.55 1.16
CA LEU A 237 -0.55 4.34 1.69
C LEU A 237 -0.68 2.91 2.18
N GLY A 238 -1.15 2.69 3.41
CA GLY A 238 -1.29 1.38 4.04
C GLY A 238 -0.21 1.08 5.08
N THR A 239 -0.26 -0.11 5.68
CA THR A 239 0.64 -0.51 6.76
C THR A 239 2.03 -0.84 6.22
N CYS A 240 3.08 -0.25 6.82
CA CYS A 240 4.46 -0.63 6.52
C CYS A 240 4.93 -1.75 7.45
N HIS A 241 5.56 -2.76 6.86
CA HIS A 241 6.05 -3.96 7.53
C HIS A 241 7.52 -3.90 7.92
N LYS A 242 8.26 -2.93 7.38
CA LYS A 242 9.67 -2.68 7.71
C LYS A 242 9.78 -1.40 8.52
N PRO A 243 9.83 -1.48 9.87
CA PRO A 243 9.99 -0.30 10.73
C PRO A 243 11.20 0.55 10.33
N GLU A 244 12.25 -0.08 9.82
CA GLU A 244 13.49 0.57 9.41
C GLU A 244 13.28 1.56 8.26
N ILE A 245 12.25 1.37 7.42
CA ILE A 245 11.91 2.33 6.36
C ILE A 245 11.39 3.63 6.99
N LYS A 246 10.65 3.57 8.10
CA LYS A 246 10.15 4.76 8.79
C LYS A 246 11.29 5.61 9.35
N ASP A 247 12.32 4.95 9.88
CA ASP A 247 13.50 5.62 10.43
C ASP A 247 14.44 6.16 9.34
N LYS A 248 14.73 5.35 8.32
CA LYS A 248 15.64 5.73 7.22
C LYS A 248 14.99 6.73 6.27
N PHE A 249 13.69 6.58 6.00
CA PHE A 249 12.98 7.29 4.96
C PHE A 249 11.67 7.95 5.44
N PRO A 250 11.67 8.82 6.46
CA PRO A 250 10.43 9.38 7.03
C PRO A 250 9.59 10.18 6.02
N MET A 251 10.22 10.78 5.00
CA MET A 251 9.52 11.60 3.98
C MET A 251 8.65 10.82 2.99
N VAL A 252 8.43 9.52 3.21
CA VAL A 252 7.46 8.73 2.43
C VAL A 252 6.14 8.50 3.18
N PHE A 253 6.07 8.86 4.47
CA PHE A 253 4.89 8.63 5.31
C PHE A 253 4.06 9.91 5.47
N LEU A 254 2.74 9.79 5.27
CA LEU A 254 1.85 10.95 5.20
C LEU A 254 1.83 11.79 6.49
N ASP A 255 1.87 11.13 7.65
CA ASP A 255 1.94 11.77 8.97
C ASP A 255 3.20 12.62 9.10
N GLN A 256 4.37 12.07 8.73
CA GLN A 256 5.66 12.76 8.79
C GLN A 256 5.75 13.90 7.77
N ILE A 257 5.26 13.68 6.54
CA ILE A 257 5.22 14.71 5.50
C ILE A 257 4.34 15.88 5.96
N THR A 258 3.17 15.58 6.54
CA THR A 258 2.23 16.59 7.04
C THR A 258 2.83 17.36 8.22
N ALA A 259 3.49 16.67 9.15
CA ALA A 259 4.18 17.29 10.27
C ALA A 259 5.25 18.28 9.80
N LYS A 260 6.12 17.86 8.87
CA LYS A 260 7.19 18.71 8.33
C LYS A 260 6.66 19.91 7.55
N ARG A 261 5.68 19.70 6.66
CA ARG A 261 5.07 20.80 5.89
C ARG A 261 4.26 21.75 6.78
N GLY A 262 3.69 21.22 7.86
CA GLY A 262 2.96 21.98 8.86
C GLY A 262 3.85 22.76 9.84
N GLU A 263 5.17 22.56 9.85
CA GLU A 263 6.05 23.26 10.82
C GLU A 263 5.96 24.77 10.71
N SER A 264 6.02 25.33 9.49
CA SER A 264 5.95 26.78 9.30
C SER A 264 4.60 27.34 9.76
N LEU A 265 3.50 26.65 9.40
CA LEU A 265 2.15 27.03 9.78
C LEU A 265 1.91 26.90 11.29
N ASN A 266 2.49 25.87 11.93
CA ASN A 266 2.41 25.67 13.37
C ASN A 266 3.24 26.70 14.14
N ARG A 267 4.41 27.10 13.62
CA ARG A 267 5.20 28.20 14.20
C ARG A 267 4.43 29.50 14.12
N GLU A 268 3.92 29.87 12.94
CA GLU A 268 3.11 31.07 12.74
C GLU A 268 1.88 31.08 13.64
N LYS A 269 1.16 29.95 13.73
CA LYS A 269 0.04 29.79 14.66
C LYS A 269 0.45 30.05 16.11
N ASN A 270 1.58 29.49 16.55
CA ASN A 270 2.04 29.65 17.94
C ASN A 270 2.48 31.10 18.22
N ASP A 271 3.14 31.75 17.27
CA ASP A 271 3.54 33.16 17.38
C ASP A 271 2.32 34.07 17.49
N LEU A 272 1.30 33.84 16.65
CA LEU A 272 0.03 34.58 16.70
C LEU A 272 -0.74 34.33 18.00
N LEU A 273 -0.72 33.10 18.53
CA LEU A 273 -1.32 32.79 19.83
C LEU A 273 -0.61 33.54 20.96
N MET A 274 0.73 33.61 20.95
CA MET A 274 1.49 34.40 21.91
C MET A 274 1.21 35.89 21.79
N GLU A 275 1.03 36.42 20.58
CA GLU A 275 0.68 37.81 20.35
C GLU A 275 -0.73 38.13 20.85
N ARG A 276 -1.71 37.26 20.54
CA ARG A 276 -3.07 37.35 21.09
C ARG A 276 -3.04 37.38 22.62
N ASP A 277 -2.33 36.46 23.25
CA ASP A 277 -2.26 36.38 24.72
C ASP A 277 -1.62 37.64 25.33
N LYS A 278 -0.65 38.27 24.66
CA LYS A 278 -0.09 39.56 25.07
C LYS A 278 -1.11 40.69 24.96
N ILE A 279 -1.86 40.75 23.85
CA ILE A 279 -2.90 41.76 23.62
C ILE A 279 -4.05 41.59 24.61
N GLU A 280 -4.48 40.35 24.90
CA GLU A 280 -5.51 40.06 25.89
C GLU A 280 -5.09 40.51 27.30
N LYS A 281 -3.84 40.24 27.70
CA LYS A 281 -3.30 40.74 28.98
C LYS A 281 -3.25 42.27 29.02
N PHE A 282 -2.79 42.90 27.95
CA PHE A 282 -2.75 44.36 27.83
C PHE A 282 -4.17 44.97 27.92
N LEU A 283 -5.16 44.40 27.23
CA LEU A 283 -6.55 44.86 27.29
C LEU A 283 -7.15 44.71 28.68
N GLN A 284 -6.81 43.65 29.42
CA GLN A 284 -7.24 43.47 30.81
C GLN A 284 -6.65 44.53 31.74
N GLU A 285 -5.40 44.96 31.51
CA GLU A 285 -4.76 46.03 32.29
C GLU A 285 -5.38 47.41 32.05
N PHE A 286 -6.00 47.64 30.88
CA PHE A 286 -6.67 48.90 30.52
C PHE A 286 -8.19 48.92 30.79
N GLN A 287 -8.77 47.85 31.34
CA GLN A 287 -10.19 47.77 31.75
C GLN A 287 -10.43 48.08 33.25
N LEU A 288 -9.46 48.72 33.91
CA LEU A 288 -9.60 49.35 35.24
C LEU A 288 -9.94 50.84 35.11
#